data_AF-A0A2V9ASQ1-F1
#
_entry.id   AF-A0A2V9ASQ1-F1
#
_cell.length_a   1.000
_cell.length_b   1.000
_cell.length_c   1.000
_cell.angle_alpha   90.00
_cell.angle_beta   90.00
_cell.angle_gamma   90.00
#
_symmetry.space_group_name_H-M   'P 1'
#
loop_
_entity.id
_entity.type
_entity.pdbx_description
1 polymer ?
#
loop_
_entity_poly.entity_id
_entity_poly.type
_entity_poly.pdbx_seq_one_letter_code
_entity_poly.pdbx_strand_id
1 'polypeptide(L)'
;VLKNMWVTLEIPHPETGQPPRQVRGRVAWIQRPRTVRQLFQVALELELPGNVWGIGFPPEDWGNFVVPASARSYVVKDEDVFAGLPERILDAPTSASEPELPPPAIGTDTLHVLPSPASTTDASLQLARQVARLIADAKQQISAAAREAAAQAVAVEHRAASEQWEQKFAAARSEFSDESGRAVARIQQESEERSRAVHIAAAKALQDELPKWLAPHLEQLTRDVTASISKVGAQQRAQHEEHVAGVTARVNQLCREAEEVARRIVAQSQEIERRIGEHASVASAVLETQARRQEEAFGAHHEQLNVTAGAAQQQLTDTARSAQEELEARLTEQADRARAQIEGLAESTLAQLKSGAAETTTQAVEGLRTQIQERLNSEVDERITSFRDSASAIAAETEQRLNSLHTSLYSGMRSELQEQTGRLEYAIERAAETVSHLDQFSSRLGTTQQLALEAFQSQLDDVLTLHRNELHRRSENLFDDLNARIRRSFDEASQDAVRNFDE
;
A
#
# COMPACT_ATOMS: atom_id res chain seq x y z
N VAL A 1 -4.33 -4.53 -33.26
CA VAL A 1 -3.42 -5.09 -32.23
C VAL A 1 -4.07 -6.34 -31.65
N LEU A 2 -3.34 -7.44 -31.52
CA LEU A 2 -3.80 -8.68 -30.87
C LEU A 2 -3.02 -8.90 -29.56
N LYS A 3 -3.58 -9.67 -28.62
CA LYS A 3 -2.86 -10.10 -27.42
C LYS A 3 -1.59 -10.88 -27.81
N ASN A 4 -0.52 -10.75 -27.03
CA ASN A 4 0.80 -11.33 -27.24
C ASN A 4 1.57 -10.84 -28.49
N MET A 5 1.03 -9.87 -29.25
CA MET A 5 1.71 -9.28 -30.40
C MET A 5 2.81 -8.31 -29.94
N TRP A 6 3.92 -8.27 -30.66
CA TRP A 6 4.97 -7.25 -30.48
C TRP A 6 4.56 -5.94 -31.18
N VAL A 7 4.77 -4.81 -30.51
CA VAL A 7 4.56 -3.47 -31.05
C VAL A 7 5.73 -2.56 -30.67
N THR A 8 6.00 -1.56 -31.51
CA THR A 8 6.93 -0.47 -31.19
C THR A 8 6.13 0.76 -30.79
N LEU A 9 6.41 1.29 -29.61
CA LEU A 9 5.93 2.56 -29.09
C LEU A 9 6.87 3.67 -29.53
N GLU A 10 6.33 4.76 -30.06
CA GLU A 10 7.06 6.02 -30.21
C GLU A 10 6.62 6.98 -29.10
N ILE A 11 7.55 7.36 -28.23
CA ILE A 11 7.29 8.17 -27.06
C ILE A 11 8.03 9.50 -27.23
N PRO A 12 7.33 10.66 -27.28
CA PRO A 12 7.97 11.97 -27.38
C PRO A 12 8.99 12.19 -26.26
N HIS A 13 10.14 12.74 -26.59
CA HIS A 13 11.13 13.09 -25.57
C HIS A 13 10.63 14.29 -24.74
N PRO A 14 10.78 14.31 -23.40
CA PRO A 14 10.42 15.47 -22.58
C PRO A 14 11.32 16.70 -22.81
N GLU A 15 12.38 16.58 -23.61
CA GLU A 15 13.30 17.67 -23.93
C GLU A 15 13.12 18.11 -25.38
N THR A 16 12.85 19.40 -25.58
CA THR A 16 12.62 20.00 -26.90
C THR A 16 13.86 19.87 -27.79
N GLY A 17 13.71 19.14 -28.90
CA GLY A 17 14.77 18.95 -29.91
C GLY A 17 15.41 17.56 -29.93
N GLN A 18 15.12 16.70 -28.95
CA GLN A 18 15.53 15.29 -28.98
C GLN A 18 14.57 14.44 -29.84
N PRO A 19 15.06 13.37 -30.51
CA PRO A 19 14.20 12.47 -31.28
C PRO A 19 13.27 11.65 -30.37
N PRO A 20 12.08 11.22 -30.87
CA PRO A 20 11.20 10.32 -30.13
C PRO A 20 11.90 9.03 -29.72
N ARG A 21 11.64 8.56 -28.49
CA ARG A 21 12.15 7.29 -27.97
C ARG A 21 11.33 6.15 -28.57
N GLN A 22 12.00 5.20 -29.22
CA GLN A 22 11.35 3.97 -29.70
C GLN A 22 11.57 2.83 -28.69
N VAL A 23 10.47 2.22 -28.21
CA VAL A 23 10.53 1.09 -27.27
C VAL A 23 9.64 -0.04 -27.74
N ARG A 24 10.15 -1.27 -27.71
CA ARG A 24 9.40 -2.47 -28.07
C ARG A 24 8.73 -3.07 -26.83
N GLY A 25 7.45 -3.44 -26.99
CA GLY A 25 6.66 -4.06 -25.94
C GLY A 25 5.71 -5.13 -26.49
N ARG A 26 5.32 -6.05 -25.63
CA ARG A 26 4.39 -7.15 -25.90
C ARG A 26 3.02 -6.84 -25.31
N VAL A 27 1.96 -7.06 -26.07
CA VAL A 27 0.60 -6.72 -25.66
C VAL A 27 0.06 -7.72 -24.64
N ALA A 28 0.05 -7.32 -23.37
CA ALA A 28 -0.44 -8.13 -22.25
C ALA A 28 -1.97 -8.21 -22.22
N TRP A 29 -2.66 -7.07 -22.34
CA TRP A 29 -4.11 -7.00 -22.45
C TRP A 29 -4.60 -5.82 -23.30
N ILE A 30 -5.84 -5.95 -23.80
CA ILE A 30 -6.55 -4.93 -24.58
C ILE A 30 -7.99 -4.87 -24.05
N GLN A 31 -8.42 -3.70 -23.60
CA GLN A 31 -9.83 -3.43 -23.31
C GLN A 31 -10.44 -2.70 -24.51
N ARG A 32 -11.49 -3.29 -25.07
CA ARG A 32 -12.27 -2.67 -26.14
C ARG A 32 -13.17 -1.57 -25.55
N PRO A 33 -13.29 -0.40 -26.19
CA PRO A 33 -14.27 0.63 -25.82
C PRO A 33 -15.68 0.04 -25.70
N ARG A 34 -16.42 0.40 -24.64
CA ARG A 34 -17.85 0.05 -24.53
C ARG A 34 -18.75 1.08 -25.23
N THR A 35 -18.22 2.27 -25.52
CA THR A 35 -18.91 3.34 -26.24
C THR A 35 -17.99 4.00 -27.27
N VAL A 36 -18.55 4.62 -28.30
CA VAL A 36 -17.81 5.24 -29.42
C VAL A 36 -16.89 6.39 -28.98
N ARG A 37 -17.10 6.96 -27.78
CA ARG A 37 -16.27 8.04 -27.21
C ARG A 37 -15.13 7.55 -26.32
N GLN A 38 -15.04 6.26 -26.03
CA GLN A 38 -13.96 5.69 -25.22
C GLN A 38 -12.77 5.30 -26.09
N LEU A 39 -11.56 5.55 -25.59
CA LEU A 39 -10.32 5.12 -26.23
C LEU A 39 -10.03 3.64 -25.92
N PHE A 40 -9.27 2.98 -26.78
CA PHE A 40 -8.71 1.66 -26.46
C PHE A 40 -7.71 1.79 -25.32
N GLN A 41 -7.83 0.93 -24.32
CA GLN A 41 -6.80 0.77 -23.30
C GLN A 41 -6.01 -0.49 -23.61
N VAL A 42 -4.69 -0.37 -23.65
CA VAL A 42 -3.75 -1.44 -23.98
C VAL A 42 -2.62 -1.41 -22.96
N ALA A 43 -2.36 -2.53 -22.30
CA ALA A 43 -1.17 -2.68 -21.48
C ALA A 43 -0.09 -3.44 -22.24
N LEU A 44 1.15 -3.00 -22.02
CA LEU A 44 2.34 -3.48 -22.71
C LEU A 44 3.37 -3.88 -21.66
N GLU A 45 3.84 -5.13 -21.75
CA GLU A 45 5.05 -5.59 -21.08
C GLU A 45 6.23 -5.12 -21.94
N LEU A 46 7.09 -4.24 -21.41
CA LEU A 46 8.25 -3.73 -22.14
C LEU A 46 9.34 -4.82 -22.23
N GLU A 47 10.04 -4.88 -23.37
CA GLU A 47 11.14 -5.85 -23.57
C GLU A 47 12.33 -5.58 -22.64
N LEU A 48 12.52 -4.33 -22.23
CA LEU A 48 13.52 -3.88 -21.27
C LEU A 48 12.85 -3.01 -20.20
N PRO A 49 13.05 -3.28 -18.88
CA PRO A 49 12.66 -2.34 -17.84
C PRO A 49 13.51 -1.08 -17.95
N GLY A 50 12.88 0.09 -17.84
CA GLY A 50 13.59 1.35 -18.01
C GLY A 50 12.67 2.56 -17.94
N ASN A 51 13.26 3.71 -17.63
CA ASN A 51 12.53 4.96 -17.42
C ASN A 51 12.12 5.65 -18.75
N VAL A 52 11.23 5.00 -19.51
CA VAL A 52 10.82 5.50 -20.83
C VAL A 52 10.10 6.85 -20.74
N TRP A 53 9.35 7.07 -19.66
CA TRP A 53 8.54 8.28 -19.42
C TRP A 53 9.31 9.46 -18.82
N GLY A 54 10.59 9.30 -18.46
CA GLY A 54 11.39 10.38 -17.89
C GLY A 54 10.99 10.81 -16.47
N ILE A 55 10.52 9.85 -15.65
CA ILE A 55 10.21 10.05 -14.23
C ILE A 55 11.50 10.47 -13.51
N GLY A 56 11.48 11.56 -12.74
CA GLY A 56 12.71 12.10 -12.11
C GLY A 56 13.37 11.17 -11.07
N PHE A 57 12.60 10.25 -10.50
CA PHE A 57 13.04 9.26 -9.51
C PHE A 57 12.48 7.87 -9.90
N PRO A 58 13.09 7.19 -10.88
CA PRO A 58 12.68 5.83 -11.23
C PRO A 58 13.15 4.84 -10.15
N PRO A 59 12.47 3.68 -10.00
CA PRO A 59 12.99 2.55 -9.22
C PRO A 59 14.42 2.15 -9.63
N GLU A 60 15.21 1.61 -8.70
CA GLU A 60 16.62 1.27 -8.93
C GLU A 60 16.83 0.21 -10.03
N ASP A 61 15.83 -0.66 -10.25
CA ASP A 61 15.80 -1.65 -11.33
C ASP A 61 15.43 -1.06 -12.70
N TRP A 62 14.95 0.19 -12.77
CA TRP A 62 14.60 0.90 -14.01
C TRP A 62 15.79 1.72 -14.50
N GLY A 63 16.85 1.01 -14.89
CA GLY A 63 18.12 1.59 -15.31
C GLY A 63 18.01 2.66 -16.40
N ASN A 64 19.05 3.50 -16.50
CA ASN A 64 19.14 4.59 -17.47
C ASN A 64 18.97 4.06 -18.90
N PHE A 65 17.86 4.44 -19.54
CA PHE A 65 17.51 4.01 -20.89
C PHE A 65 18.40 4.69 -21.94
N VAL A 66 19.60 4.15 -22.16
CA VAL A 66 20.49 4.56 -23.25
C VAL A 66 19.99 3.94 -24.54
N VAL A 67 19.34 4.75 -25.38
CA VAL A 67 19.10 4.38 -26.79
C VAL A 67 20.46 4.27 -27.47
N PRO A 68 20.82 3.13 -28.09
CA PRO A 68 22.02 3.04 -28.91
C PRO A 68 21.84 3.89 -30.18
N ALA A 69 22.27 5.14 -30.12
CA ALA A 69 22.38 5.98 -31.29
C ALA A 69 23.43 5.39 -32.24
N SER A 70 23.05 5.22 -33.51
CA SER A 70 23.89 4.73 -34.63
C SER A 70 24.04 3.22 -34.78
N ALA A 71 23.01 2.59 -35.35
CA ALA A 71 23.25 1.62 -36.44
C ALA A 71 23.78 2.38 -37.69
N ARG A 72 25.05 2.82 -37.65
CA ARG A 72 25.75 3.36 -38.83
C ARG A 72 27.18 2.81 -38.91
N SER A 73 27.42 2.10 -40.01
CA SER A 73 28.72 1.76 -40.61
C SER A 73 29.86 1.34 -39.68
N TYR A 74 30.21 0.06 -39.78
CA TYR A 74 31.57 -0.41 -39.54
C TYR A 74 32.59 0.51 -40.21
N VAL A 75 33.43 1.16 -39.40
CA VAL A 75 34.75 1.65 -39.82
C VAL A 75 35.72 1.19 -38.76
N VAL A 76 36.56 0.21 -39.12
CA VAL A 76 37.73 -0.15 -38.32
C VAL A 76 38.64 1.06 -38.26
N LYS A 77 39.07 1.42 -37.05
CA LYS A 77 40.16 2.37 -36.84
C LYS A 77 41.09 1.83 -35.76
N ASP A 78 42.19 1.24 -36.23
CA ASP A 78 43.44 1.31 -35.48
C ASP A 78 43.81 2.79 -35.31
N GLU A 79 44.13 3.22 -34.10
CA GLU A 79 45.53 3.49 -33.74
C GLU A 79 45.68 3.79 -32.23
N ASP A 80 46.92 3.65 -31.79
CA ASP A 80 47.47 3.83 -30.45
C ASP A 80 47.06 5.10 -29.67
N VAL A 81 47.28 5.08 -28.34
CA VAL A 81 48.37 5.87 -27.70
C VAL A 81 48.51 5.52 -26.20
N PHE A 82 49.74 5.15 -25.83
CA PHE A 82 50.46 5.26 -24.54
C PHE A 82 49.70 5.65 -23.25
N ALA A 83 49.99 4.91 -22.16
CA ALA A 83 50.97 5.34 -21.13
C ALA A 83 51.18 4.27 -20.04
N GLY A 84 52.42 4.06 -19.58
CA GLY A 84 52.69 3.22 -18.39
C GLY A 84 54.00 2.42 -18.39
N LEU A 85 55.15 3.09 -18.32
CA LEU A 85 56.44 2.48 -17.95
C LEU A 85 56.83 2.90 -16.53
N PRO A 86 57.49 2.02 -15.77
CA PRO A 86 58.66 2.39 -14.98
C PRO A 86 59.87 1.55 -15.45
N GLU A 87 60.93 2.16 -15.98
CA GLU A 87 61.98 2.94 -15.28
C GLU A 87 63.15 2.02 -14.89
N ARG A 88 64.25 2.15 -15.64
CA ARG A 88 65.44 1.29 -15.57
C ARG A 88 66.62 2.17 -15.18
N ILE A 89 67.08 2.05 -13.95
CA ILE A 89 68.15 2.90 -13.40
C ILE A 89 69.49 2.54 -14.07
N LEU A 90 70.14 3.56 -14.63
CA LEU A 90 71.54 3.54 -15.04
C LEU A 90 72.26 4.61 -14.22
N ASP A 91 73.04 4.19 -13.22
CA ASP A 91 73.90 5.08 -12.43
C ASP A 91 75.37 4.84 -12.71
N ALA A 92 76.00 5.88 -13.23
CA ALA A 92 77.40 6.26 -13.13
C ALA A 92 77.38 7.81 -13.15
N PRO A 93 78.28 8.57 -12.47
CA PRO A 93 79.73 8.37 -12.61
C PRO A 93 80.67 8.87 -11.47
N THR A 94 81.99 8.76 -11.74
CA THR A 94 83.10 9.69 -11.37
C THR A 94 83.96 9.55 -10.10
N SER A 95 85.29 9.67 -10.34
CA SER A 95 86.34 10.38 -9.57
C SER A 95 87.26 9.66 -8.55
N ALA A 96 88.48 9.39 -9.03
CA ALA A 96 89.80 9.83 -8.52
C ALA A 96 90.22 9.68 -7.03
N SER A 97 91.42 9.08 -6.81
CA SER A 97 92.63 9.80 -6.29
C SER A 97 93.87 8.89 -6.12
N GLU A 98 95.06 9.50 -6.23
CA GLU A 98 96.43 9.00 -5.90
C GLU A 98 96.69 9.06 -4.36
N PRO A 99 97.78 8.52 -3.75
CA PRO A 99 99.14 9.14 -3.80
C PRO A 99 100.43 8.27 -3.53
N GLU A 100 101.61 8.83 -3.89
CA GLU A 100 102.97 8.90 -3.22
C GLU A 100 103.56 7.83 -2.24
N LEU A 101 104.89 7.57 -2.09
CA LEU A 101 106.10 7.83 -2.94
C LEU A 101 107.35 6.84 -2.73
N PRO A 102 108.41 7.04 -1.87
CA PRO A 102 109.82 6.76 -2.32
C PRO A 102 110.80 5.94 -1.37
N PRO A 103 112.16 6.14 -1.36
CA PRO A 103 113.22 5.37 -2.05
C PRO A 103 114.35 4.81 -1.10
N PRO A 104 115.60 4.47 -1.54
CA PRO A 104 116.70 5.47 -1.63
C PRO A 104 117.81 5.21 -2.72
N ALA A 105 118.92 5.97 -2.65
CA ALA A 105 119.92 6.20 -3.73
C ALA A 105 121.39 5.84 -3.37
N ILE A 106 122.37 6.43 -4.10
CA ILE A 106 123.87 6.49 -3.97
C ILE A 106 124.57 5.90 -5.23
N GLY A 107 125.57 6.52 -5.87
CA GLY A 107 126.27 7.78 -5.56
C GLY A 107 127.21 8.29 -6.69
N THR A 108 127.87 9.42 -6.43
CA THR A 108 128.72 10.23 -7.33
C THR A 108 130.22 10.00 -7.12
N ASP A 109 131.09 10.32 -8.09
CA ASP A 109 132.39 10.98 -7.79
C ASP A 109 133.06 11.72 -8.97
N THR A 110 134.16 12.44 -8.71
CA THR A 110 134.57 13.67 -9.40
C THR A 110 136.10 13.92 -9.44
N LEU A 111 136.57 14.51 -10.56
CA LEU A 111 137.68 15.48 -10.70
C LEU A 111 139.20 15.12 -10.59
N HIS A 112 139.98 15.97 -11.29
CA HIS A 112 141.45 16.24 -11.27
C HIS A 112 142.37 15.16 -11.92
N VAL A 113 143.53 15.46 -12.54
CA VAL A 113 144.57 16.50 -12.32
C VAL A 113 145.25 16.95 -13.65
N LEU A 114 145.74 18.20 -13.72
CA LEU A 114 146.67 18.74 -14.75
C LEU A 114 148.13 18.75 -14.24
N PRO A 115 149.14 18.66 -15.13
CA PRO A 115 150.25 19.63 -15.02
C PRO A 115 150.84 20.15 -16.36
N SER A 116 151.44 21.34 -16.28
CA SER A 116 152.29 22.00 -17.30
C SER A 116 153.79 21.92 -16.88
N PRO A 117 154.73 22.77 -17.36
CA PRO A 117 155.46 22.66 -18.64
C PRO A 117 157.02 22.67 -18.51
N ALA A 118 157.76 22.19 -19.53
CA ALA A 118 159.15 22.54 -19.92
C ALA A 118 159.53 21.71 -21.17
N SER A 119 160.11 22.25 -22.26
CA SER A 119 161.53 22.59 -22.48
C SER A 119 162.51 21.43 -22.19
N THR A 120 163.37 20.93 -23.08
CA THR A 120 163.70 21.27 -24.49
C THR A 120 164.43 20.07 -25.12
N THR A 121 164.45 19.95 -26.46
CA THR A 121 165.30 19.03 -27.25
C THR A 121 165.26 17.52 -26.93
N ASP A 122 164.47 16.74 -27.69
CA ASP A 122 165.03 15.78 -28.67
C ASP A 122 163.95 15.37 -29.70
N ALA A 123 164.24 15.51 -31.00
CA ALA A 123 163.22 15.63 -32.05
C ALA A 123 162.82 14.30 -32.72
N SER A 124 163.37 13.16 -32.30
CA SER A 124 163.18 11.85 -32.95
C SER A 124 162.12 10.95 -32.26
N LEU A 125 161.84 11.16 -30.97
CA LEU A 125 160.96 10.29 -30.17
C LEU A 125 159.47 10.70 -30.15
N GLN A 126 159.12 11.90 -30.63
CA GLN A 126 157.72 12.35 -30.62
C GLN A 126 156.88 11.74 -31.75
N LEU A 127 157.47 11.47 -32.92
CA LEU A 127 156.78 10.85 -34.07
C LEU A 127 156.21 9.47 -33.69
N ALA A 128 157.02 8.64 -33.01
CA ALA A 128 156.61 7.31 -32.57
C ALA A 128 155.45 7.34 -31.55
N ARG A 129 155.43 8.32 -30.65
CA ARG A 129 154.34 8.50 -29.67
C ARG A 129 153.04 8.98 -30.32
N GLN A 130 153.13 9.80 -31.37
CA GLN A 130 151.98 10.31 -32.10
C GLN A 130 151.32 9.21 -32.95
N VAL A 131 152.13 8.35 -33.60
CA VAL A 131 151.64 7.12 -34.27
C VAL A 131 151.05 6.13 -33.26
N ALA A 132 151.68 5.93 -32.10
CA ALA A 132 151.13 5.06 -31.05
C ALA A 132 149.79 5.57 -30.51
N ARG A 133 149.58 6.90 -30.41
CA ARG A 133 148.31 7.49 -29.98
C ARG A 133 147.21 7.31 -31.03
N LEU A 134 147.52 7.51 -32.32
CA LEU A 134 146.59 7.21 -33.41
C LEU A 134 146.24 5.72 -33.50
N ILE A 135 147.19 4.81 -33.27
CA ILE A 135 146.92 3.37 -33.21
C ILE A 135 146.08 3.01 -31.97
N ALA A 136 146.28 3.67 -30.82
CA ALA A 136 145.47 3.49 -29.63
C ALA A 136 144.03 3.98 -29.84
N ASP A 137 143.85 5.19 -30.39
CA ASP A 137 142.53 5.75 -30.70
C ASP A 137 141.81 4.92 -31.79
N ALA A 138 142.51 4.49 -32.83
CA ALA A 138 141.94 3.59 -33.84
C ALA A 138 141.54 2.24 -33.25
N LYS A 139 142.37 1.65 -32.37
CA LYS A 139 142.03 0.41 -31.64
C LYS A 139 140.84 0.62 -30.70
N GLN A 140 140.75 1.77 -30.05
CA GLN A 140 139.64 2.12 -29.16
C GLN A 140 138.35 2.32 -29.94
N GLN A 141 138.38 3.06 -31.06
CA GLN A 141 137.27 3.23 -32.00
C GLN A 141 136.81 1.90 -32.61
N ILE A 142 137.73 1.04 -33.05
CA ILE A 142 137.38 -0.32 -33.53
C ILE A 142 136.76 -1.14 -32.40
N SER A 143 137.27 -1.05 -31.17
CA SER A 143 136.67 -1.76 -30.02
C SER A 143 135.33 -1.16 -29.56
N ALA A 144 135.06 0.11 -29.85
CA ALA A 144 133.79 0.77 -29.59
C ALA A 144 132.78 0.36 -30.66
N ALA A 145 133.12 0.52 -31.95
CA ALA A 145 132.31 0.09 -33.08
C ALA A 145 132.00 -1.42 -33.05
N ALA A 146 132.95 -2.28 -32.65
CA ALA A 146 132.70 -3.71 -32.48
C ALA A 146 131.75 -4.01 -31.31
N ARG A 147 131.85 -3.28 -30.18
CA ARG A 147 130.90 -3.42 -29.06
C ARG A 147 129.52 -2.86 -29.41
N GLU A 148 129.47 -1.76 -30.15
CA GLU A 148 128.22 -1.14 -30.58
C GLU A 148 127.51 -1.99 -31.63
N ALA A 149 128.22 -2.53 -32.63
CA ALA A 149 127.69 -3.50 -33.58
C ALA A 149 127.24 -4.80 -32.88
N ALA A 150 127.99 -5.29 -31.89
CA ALA A 150 127.57 -6.46 -31.09
C ALA A 150 126.34 -6.15 -30.24
N ALA A 151 126.27 -4.97 -29.61
CA ALA A 151 125.11 -4.54 -28.83
C ALA A 151 123.86 -4.34 -29.71
N GLN A 152 124.03 -3.80 -30.93
CA GLN A 152 122.96 -3.67 -31.91
C GLN A 152 122.49 -5.04 -32.43
N ALA A 153 123.41 -5.97 -32.73
CA ALA A 153 123.07 -7.34 -33.12
C ALA A 153 122.30 -8.07 -32.00
N VAL A 154 122.79 -8.01 -30.76
CA VAL A 154 122.11 -8.58 -29.59
C VAL A 154 120.77 -7.89 -29.33
N ALA A 155 120.64 -6.58 -29.53
CA ALA A 155 119.38 -5.87 -29.39
C ALA A 155 118.36 -6.23 -30.50
N VAL A 156 118.82 -6.52 -31.73
CA VAL A 156 117.97 -7.01 -32.82
C VAL A 156 117.53 -8.45 -32.56
N GLU A 157 118.43 -9.34 -32.13
CA GLU A 157 118.06 -10.71 -31.76
C GLU A 157 117.16 -10.76 -30.53
N HIS A 158 117.43 -9.95 -29.49
CA HIS A 158 116.57 -9.87 -28.32
C HIS A 158 115.20 -9.29 -28.67
N ARG A 159 115.10 -8.30 -29.59
CA ARG A 159 113.82 -7.78 -30.06
C ARG A 159 113.05 -8.85 -30.86
N ALA A 160 113.70 -9.52 -31.81
CA ALA A 160 113.08 -10.59 -32.60
C ALA A 160 112.64 -11.78 -31.72
N ALA A 161 113.42 -12.15 -30.70
CA ALA A 161 113.06 -13.15 -29.72
C ALA A 161 111.87 -12.70 -28.86
N SER A 162 111.88 -11.43 -28.39
CA SER A 162 110.77 -10.84 -27.63
C SER A 162 109.47 -10.81 -28.43
N GLU A 163 109.52 -10.37 -29.70
CA GLU A 163 108.38 -10.36 -30.61
C GLU A 163 107.86 -11.78 -30.89
N GLN A 164 108.75 -12.77 -31.08
CA GLN A 164 108.35 -14.16 -31.25
C GLN A 164 107.70 -14.74 -29.98
N TRP A 165 108.22 -14.40 -28.79
CA TRP A 165 107.60 -14.79 -27.52
C TRP A 165 106.26 -14.10 -27.31
N GLU A 166 106.14 -12.81 -27.59
CA GLU A 166 104.90 -12.05 -27.46
C GLU A 166 103.83 -12.56 -28.43
N GLN A 167 104.18 -12.91 -29.66
CA GLN A 167 103.29 -13.59 -30.61
C GLN A 167 102.82 -14.96 -30.10
N LYS A 168 103.73 -15.77 -29.54
CA LYS A 168 103.36 -17.07 -28.92
C LYS A 168 102.44 -16.88 -27.71
N PHE A 169 102.70 -15.89 -26.86
CA PHE A 169 101.84 -15.55 -25.72
C PHE A 169 100.51 -14.92 -26.15
N ALA A 170 100.45 -14.20 -27.27
CA ALA A 170 99.19 -13.71 -27.84
C ALA A 170 98.35 -14.85 -28.42
N ALA A 171 98.96 -15.74 -29.20
CA ALA A 171 98.30 -16.93 -29.75
C ALA A 171 97.78 -17.85 -28.63
N ALA A 172 98.62 -18.21 -27.66
CA ALA A 172 98.21 -19.06 -26.53
C ALA A 172 97.14 -18.41 -25.65
N ARG A 173 97.12 -17.07 -25.49
CA ARG A 173 96.03 -16.37 -24.81
C ARG A 173 94.73 -16.38 -25.62
N SER A 174 94.80 -16.28 -26.94
CA SER A 174 93.61 -16.41 -27.81
C SER A 174 93.04 -17.82 -27.72
N GLU A 175 93.87 -18.85 -27.93
CA GLU A 175 93.45 -20.25 -27.84
C GLU A 175 92.85 -20.58 -26.47
N PHE A 176 93.49 -20.15 -25.38
CA PHE A 176 92.95 -20.31 -24.02
C PHE A 176 91.63 -19.55 -23.81
N SER A 177 91.50 -18.34 -24.34
CA SER A 177 90.24 -17.56 -24.28
C SER A 177 89.13 -18.24 -25.07
N ASP A 178 89.43 -18.80 -26.24
CA ASP A 178 88.47 -19.48 -27.11
C ASP A 178 88.08 -20.86 -26.56
N GLU A 179 88.99 -21.58 -25.91
CA GLU A 179 88.68 -22.82 -25.17
C GLU A 179 87.88 -22.55 -23.91
N SER A 180 88.26 -21.55 -23.11
CA SER A 180 87.50 -21.11 -21.93
C SER A 180 86.10 -20.64 -22.30
N GLY A 181 85.96 -19.82 -23.34
CA GLY A 181 84.67 -19.37 -23.87
C GLY A 181 83.79 -20.53 -24.35
N ARG A 182 84.36 -21.51 -25.06
CA ARG A 182 83.64 -22.74 -25.46
C ARG A 182 83.23 -23.61 -24.27
N ALA A 183 84.07 -23.71 -23.23
CA ALA A 183 83.76 -24.45 -22.01
C ALA A 183 82.62 -23.77 -21.21
N VAL A 184 82.70 -22.45 -21.02
CA VAL A 184 81.66 -21.66 -20.35
C VAL A 184 80.34 -21.73 -21.12
N ALA A 185 80.35 -21.59 -22.45
CA ALA A 185 79.15 -21.72 -23.27
C ALA A 185 78.50 -23.10 -23.15
N ARG A 186 79.30 -24.19 -23.11
CA ARG A 186 78.78 -25.55 -22.89
C ARG A 186 78.15 -25.71 -21.50
N ILE A 187 78.82 -25.23 -20.45
CA ILE A 187 78.29 -25.28 -19.07
C ILE A 187 76.99 -24.49 -18.96
N GLN A 188 76.91 -23.32 -19.59
CA GLN A 188 75.70 -22.50 -19.63
C GLN A 188 74.55 -23.23 -20.35
N GLN A 189 74.81 -23.81 -21.53
CA GLN A 189 73.81 -24.59 -22.26
C GLN A 189 73.33 -25.80 -21.45
N GLU A 190 74.23 -26.60 -20.87
CA GLU A 190 73.85 -27.73 -20.02
C GLU A 190 73.06 -27.30 -18.78
N SER A 191 73.38 -26.14 -18.20
CA SER A 191 72.63 -25.56 -17.07
C SER A 191 71.22 -25.16 -17.49
N GLU A 192 71.06 -24.50 -18.63
CA GLU A 192 69.75 -24.12 -19.17
C GLU A 192 68.90 -25.33 -19.58
N GLU A 193 69.49 -26.35 -20.20
CA GLU A 193 68.81 -27.59 -20.54
C GLU A 193 68.34 -28.34 -19.27
N ARG A 194 69.19 -28.42 -18.23
CA ARG A 194 68.82 -29.01 -16.94
C ARG A 194 67.74 -28.18 -16.24
N SER A 195 67.85 -26.85 -16.21
CA SER A 195 66.84 -25.95 -15.66
C SER A 195 65.48 -26.15 -16.36
N ARG A 196 65.44 -26.12 -17.69
CA ARG A 196 64.21 -26.36 -18.47
C ARG A 196 63.65 -27.76 -18.22
N ALA A 197 64.48 -28.79 -18.14
CA ALA A 197 64.03 -30.15 -17.83
C ALA A 197 63.42 -30.25 -16.42
N VAL A 198 64.03 -29.62 -15.42
CA VAL A 198 63.52 -29.54 -14.04
C VAL A 198 62.20 -28.75 -13.99
N HIS A 199 62.10 -27.61 -14.66
CA HIS A 199 60.86 -26.83 -14.71
C HIS A 199 59.72 -27.59 -15.41
N ILE A 200 60.00 -28.32 -16.50
CA ILE A 200 58.99 -29.15 -17.18
C ILE A 200 58.58 -30.33 -16.29
N ALA A 201 59.52 -30.96 -15.57
CA ALA A 201 59.20 -32.04 -14.63
C ALA A 201 58.37 -31.54 -13.44
N ALA A 202 58.72 -30.40 -12.84
CA ALA A 202 57.98 -29.77 -11.75
C ALA A 202 56.58 -29.32 -12.20
N ALA A 203 56.46 -28.70 -13.38
CA ALA A 203 55.16 -28.30 -13.92
C ALA A 203 54.24 -29.50 -14.17
N LYS A 204 54.78 -30.64 -14.66
CA LYS A 204 54.01 -31.89 -14.80
C LYS A 204 53.62 -32.49 -13.46
N ALA A 205 54.53 -32.54 -12.49
CA ALA A 205 54.23 -33.02 -11.14
C ALA A 205 53.11 -32.18 -10.49
N LEU A 206 53.18 -30.85 -10.58
CA LEU A 206 52.09 -29.98 -10.14
C LEU A 206 50.79 -30.22 -10.90
N GLN A 207 50.84 -30.41 -12.22
CA GLN A 207 49.66 -30.70 -13.04
C GLN A 207 49.01 -32.06 -12.70
N ASP A 208 49.78 -33.05 -12.26
CA ASP A 208 49.29 -34.38 -11.89
C ASP A 208 48.82 -34.45 -10.42
N GLU A 209 49.47 -33.74 -9.49
CA GLU A 209 49.13 -33.77 -8.06
C GLU A 209 48.02 -32.77 -7.67
N LEU A 210 47.97 -31.58 -8.28
CA LEU A 210 46.97 -30.56 -7.95
C LEU A 210 45.51 -31.06 -8.13
N PRO A 211 45.15 -31.81 -9.20
CA PRO A 211 43.81 -32.39 -9.32
C PRO A 211 43.53 -33.49 -8.28
N LYS A 212 44.54 -34.30 -7.91
CA LYS A 212 44.40 -35.37 -6.91
C LYS A 212 44.12 -34.80 -5.52
N TRP A 213 44.66 -33.62 -5.22
CA TRP A 213 44.40 -32.92 -3.96
C TRP A 213 43.08 -32.12 -3.99
N LEU A 214 42.83 -31.37 -5.07
CA LEU A 214 41.62 -30.52 -5.18
C LEU A 214 40.32 -31.32 -5.29
N ALA A 215 40.28 -32.41 -6.07
CA ALA A 215 39.05 -33.17 -6.30
C ALA A 215 38.40 -33.71 -5.00
N PRO A 216 39.10 -34.44 -4.10
CA PRO A 216 38.50 -34.91 -2.86
C PRO A 216 38.11 -33.77 -1.91
N HIS A 217 38.85 -32.66 -1.89
CA HIS A 217 38.51 -31.50 -1.06
C HIS A 217 37.25 -30.79 -1.55
N LEU A 218 37.11 -30.59 -2.86
CA LEU A 218 35.89 -30.06 -3.48
C LEU A 218 34.69 -31.00 -3.29
N GLU A 219 34.88 -32.32 -3.39
CA GLU A 219 33.82 -33.28 -3.08
C GLU A 219 33.40 -33.20 -1.61
N GLN A 220 34.34 -33.13 -0.67
CA GLN A 220 34.04 -33.02 0.75
C GLN A 220 33.28 -31.71 1.06
N LEU A 221 33.78 -30.58 0.58
CA LEU A 221 33.11 -29.28 0.73
C LEU A 221 31.69 -29.31 0.12
N THR A 222 31.51 -29.93 -1.04
CA THR A 222 30.20 -30.10 -1.68
C THR A 222 29.25 -30.95 -0.83
N ARG A 223 29.74 -32.06 -0.25
CA ARG A 223 28.96 -32.92 0.66
C ARG A 223 28.58 -32.17 1.94
N ASP A 224 29.50 -31.44 2.55
CA ASP A 224 29.28 -30.71 3.81
C ASP A 224 28.32 -29.52 3.61
N VAL A 225 28.45 -28.78 2.50
CA VAL A 225 27.48 -27.74 2.11
C VAL A 225 26.10 -28.34 1.85
N THR A 226 26.02 -29.47 1.12
CA THR A 226 24.73 -30.15 0.86
C THR A 226 24.09 -30.66 2.15
N ALA A 227 24.86 -31.25 3.06
CA ALA A 227 24.40 -31.69 4.37
C ALA A 227 23.92 -30.50 5.21
N SER A 228 24.65 -29.39 5.24
CA SER A 228 24.26 -28.17 5.95
C SER A 228 22.96 -27.58 5.40
N ILE A 229 22.83 -27.43 4.07
CA ILE A 229 21.62 -26.92 3.41
C ILE A 229 20.42 -27.83 3.72
N SER A 230 20.57 -29.15 3.61
CA SER A 230 19.47 -30.09 3.92
C SER A 230 19.02 -30.02 5.39
N LYS A 231 19.96 -29.87 6.33
CA LYS A 231 19.68 -29.72 7.77
C LYS A 231 18.95 -28.40 8.06
N VAL A 232 19.44 -27.29 7.53
CA VAL A 232 18.81 -25.96 7.70
C VAL A 232 17.42 -25.95 7.07
N GLY A 233 17.27 -26.49 5.85
CA GLY A 233 15.97 -26.61 5.18
C GLY A 233 14.99 -27.57 5.86
N ALA A 234 15.46 -28.58 6.60
CA ALA A 234 14.60 -29.40 7.46
C ALA A 234 14.14 -28.64 8.71
N GLN A 235 15.06 -27.95 9.40
CA GLN A 235 14.76 -27.16 10.59
C GLN A 235 13.81 -25.99 10.28
N GLN A 236 13.99 -25.32 9.15
CA GLN A 236 13.08 -24.27 8.68
C GLN A 236 11.69 -24.82 8.38
N ARG A 237 11.58 -25.95 7.67
CA ARG A 237 10.26 -26.55 7.39
C ARG A 237 9.51 -26.91 8.67
N ALA A 238 10.19 -27.47 9.68
CA ALA A 238 9.59 -27.73 10.98
C ALA A 238 9.10 -26.43 11.68
N GLN A 239 9.91 -25.36 11.67
CA GLN A 239 9.50 -24.06 12.22
C GLN A 239 8.34 -23.41 11.45
N HIS A 240 8.30 -23.56 10.12
CA HIS A 240 7.18 -23.09 9.30
C HIS A 240 5.90 -23.90 9.58
N GLU A 241 6.01 -25.23 9.73
CA GLU A 241 4.88 -26.09 10.08
C GLU A 241 4.31 -25.76 11.47
N GLU A 242 5.16 -25.59 12.48
CA GLU A 242 4.75 -25.15 13.83
C GLU A 242 4.09 -23.76 13.80
N HIS A 243 4.67 -22.80 13.07
CA HIS A 243 4.12 -21.46 12.97
C HIS A 243 2.78 -21.42 12.22
N VAL A 244 2.66 -22.16 11.11
CA VAL A 244 1.39 -22.31 10.37
C VAL A 244 0.33 -22.97 11.25
N ALA A 245 0.67 -24.03 11.98
CA ALA A 245 -0.25 -24.66 12.93
C ALA A 245 -0.73 -23.68 14.02
N GLY A 246 0.18 -22.85 14.55
CA GLY A 246 -0.16 -21.78 15.50
C GLY A 246 -1.09 -20.71 14.93
N VAL A 247 -0.85 -20.27 13.69
CA VAL A 247 -1.73 -19.31 12.98
C VAL A 247 -3.10 -19.94 12.72
N THR A 248 -3.16 -21.18 12.21
CA THR A 248 -4.42 -21.90 11.98
C THR A 248 -5.21 -22.09 13.28
N ALA A 249 -4.54 -22.41 14.40
CA ALA A 249 -5.19 -22.49 15.71
C ALA A 249 -5.80 -21.15 16.13
N ARG A 250 -5.09 -20.03 15.91
CA ARG A 250 -5.58 -18.68 16.25
C ARG A 250 -6.74 -18.23 15.37
N VAL A 251 -6.71 -18.52 14.07
CA VAL A 251 -7.84 -18.26 13.15
C VAL A 251 -9.06 -19.06 13.59
N ASN A 252 -8.89 -20.36 13.90
CA ASN A 252 -9.99 -21.20 14.39
C ASN A 252 -10.58 -20.71 15.72
N GLN A 253 -9.77 -20.11 16.61
CA GLN A 253 -10.25 -19.46 17.82
C GLN A 253 -11.11 -18.23 17.48
N LEU A 254 -10.61 -17.31 16.65
CA LEU A 254 -11.34 -16.10 16.25
C LEU A 254 -12.67 -16.44 15.54
N CYS A 255 -12.70 -17.49 14.71
CA CYS A 255 -13.94 -17.97 14.10
C CYS A 255 -14.98 -18.43 15.15
N ARG A 256 -14.55 -19.14 16.20
CA ARG A 256 -15.46 -19.55 17.29
C ARG A 256 -15.98 -18.36 18.10
N GLU A 257 -15.11 -17.40 18.40
CA GLU A 257 -15.49 -16.17 19.10
C GLU A 257 -16.51 -15.36 18.26
N ALA A 258 -16.31 -15.26 16.95
CA ALA A 258 -17.24 -14.64 16.01
C ALA A 258 -18.59 -15.37 15.94
N GLU A 259 -18.59 -16.72 15.89
CA GLU A 259 -19.82 -17.52 15.97
C GLU A 259 -20.58 -17.29 17.29
N GLU A 260 -19.89 -17.21 18.42
CA GLU A 260 -20.52 -16.94 19.73
C GLU A 260 -21.11 -15.52 19.82
N VAL A 261 -20.51 -14.53 19.16
CA VAL A 261 -21.08 -13.19 19.03
C VAL A 261 -22.31 -13.22 18.12
N ALA A 262 -22.24 -13.90 16.97
CA ALA A 262 -23.38 -14.05 16.06
C ALA A 262 -24.57 -14.74 16.74
N ARG A 263 -24.34 -15.84 17.49
CA ARG A 263 -25.38 -16.51 18.28
C ARG A 263 -26.00 -15.60 19.34
N ARG A 264 -25.19 -14.75 20.00
CA ARG A 264 -25.69 -13.74 20.96
C ARG A 264 -26.59 -12.69 20.30
N ILE A 265 -26.20 -12.19 19.12
CA ILE A 265 -27.00 -11.21 18.35
C ILE A 265 -28.34 -11.84 17.93
N VAL A 266 -28.34 -13.07 17.41
CA VAL A 266 -29.58 -13.78 17.03
C VAL A 266 -30.51 -13.98 18.23
N ALA A 267 -29.98 -14.42 19.39
CA ALA A 267 -30.77 -14.58 20.60
C ALA A 267 -31.35 -13.25 21.12
N GLN A 268 -30.60 -12.14 21.02
CA GLN A 268 -31.11 -10.81 21.36
C GLN A 268 -32.20 -10.34 20.40
N SER A 269 -32.05 -10.58 19.09
CA SER A 269 -33.07 -10.26 18.08
C SER A 269 -34.38 -11.01 18.36
N GLN A 270 -34.30 -12.30 18.67
CA GLN A 270 -35.47 -13.14 18.99
C GLN A 270 -36.18 -12.68 20.27
N GLU A 271 -35.44 -12.26 21.31
CA GLU A 271 -36.04 -11.70 22.53
C GLU A 271 -36.72 -10.34 22.27
N ILE A 272 -36.17 -9.51 21.37
CA ILE A 272 -36.80 -8.25 20.96
C ILE A 272 -38.09 -8.53 20.16
N GLU A 273 -38.05 -9.43 19.18
CA GLU A 273 -39.23 -9.87 18.43
C GLU A 273 -40.33 -10.43 19.34
N ARG A 274 -39.94 -11.26 20.33
CA ARG A 274 -40.86 -11.80 21.34
C ARG A 274 -41.55 -10.69 22.13
N ARG A 275 -40.80 -9.68 22.61
CA ARG A 275 -41.35 -8.52 23.32
C ARG A 275 -42.27 -7.67 22.45
N ILE A 276 -41.92 -7.46 21.18
CA ILE A 276 -42.77 -6.74 20.22
C ILE A 276 -44.08 -7.52 20.02
N GLY A 277 -44.03 -8.84 19.89
CA GLY A 277 -45.21 -9.71 19.81
C GLY A 277 -46.10 -9.63 21.06
N GLU A 278 -45.50 -9.65 22.26
CA GLU A 278 -46.22 -9.47 23.53
C GLU A 278 -46.90 -8.09 23.61
N HIS A 279 -46.17 -7.01 23.29
CA HIS A 279 -46.73 -5.66 23.29
C HIS A 279 -47.85 -5.48 22.24
N ALA A 280 -47.69 -6.06 21.05
CA ALA A 280 -48.73 -6.03 20.01
C ALA A 280 -49.98 -6.82 20.44
N SER A 281 -49.82 -7.97 21.08
CA SER A 281 -50.93 -8.76 21.63
C SER A 281 -51.68 -8.01 22.73
N VAL A 282 -50.96 -7.36 23.66
CA VAL A 282 -51.56 -6.52 24.71
C VAL A 282 -52.29 -5.32 24.10
N ALA A 283 -51.69 -4.62 23.14
CA ALA A 283 -52.33 -3.50 22.46
C ALA A 283 -53.61 -3.93 21.72
N SER A 284 -53.58 -5.08 21.03
CA SER A 284 -54.76 -5.65 20.36
C SER A 284 -55.88 -5.98 21.36
N ALA A 285 -55.57 -6.60 22.49
CA ALA A 285 -56.56 -6.91 23.53
C ALA A 285 -57.16 -5.66 24.19
N VAL A 286 -56.37 -4.58 24.36
CA VAL A 286 -56.87 -3.28 24.83
C VAL A 286 -57.79 -2.64 23.79
N LEU A 287 -57.44 -2.69 22.50
CA LEU A 287 -58.30 -2.18 21.42
C LEU A 287 -59.61 -2.96 21.32
N GLU A 288 -59.58 -4.30 21.39
CA GLU A 288 -60.78 -5.13 21.32
C GLU A 288 -61.71 -4.90 22.53
N THR A 289 -61.15 -4.82 23.74
CA THR A 289 -61.96 -4.52 24.95
C THR A 289 -62.52 -3.10 24.94
N GLN A 290 -61.82 -2.14 24.34
CA GLN A 290 -62.33 -0.78 24.17
C GLN A 290 -63.42 -0.70 23.08
N ALA A 291 -63.29 -1.45 21.97
CA ALA A 291 -64.31 -1.56 20.94
C ALA A 291 -65.62 -2.16 21.49
N ARG A 292 -65.54 -3.26 22.26
CA ARG A 292 -66.73 -3.85 22.92
C ARG A 292 -67.43 -2.87 23.86
N ARG A 293 -66.68 -2.09 24.65
CA ARG A 293 -67.25 -1.04 25.52
C ARG A 293 -67.98 0.04 24.72
N GLN A 294 -67.49 0.39 23.52
CA GLN A 294 -68.21 1.31 22.64
C GLN A 294 -69.50 0.68 22.12
N GLU A 295 -69.48 -0.57 21.66
CA GLU A 295 -70.69 -1.27 21.20
C GLU A 295 -71.75 -1.35 22.32
N GLU A 296 -71.33 -1.67 23.55
CA GLU A 296 -72.18 -1.68 24.75
C GLU A 296 -72.76 -0.28 25.06
N ALA A 297 -71.94 0.78 25.01
CA ALA A 297 -72.38 2.15 25.26
C ALA A 297 -73.35 2.67 24.17
N PHE A 298 -73.06 2.40 22.88
CA PHE A 298 -73.96 2.71 21.77
C PHE A 298 -75.28 1.95 21.89
N GLY A 299 -75.25 0.67 22.28
CA GLY A 299 -76.46 -0.12 22.53
C GLY A 299 -77.32 0.49 23.63
N ALA A 300 -76.73 0.78 24.79
CA ALA A 300 -77.43 1.38 25.93
C ALA A 300 -78.02 2.77 25.59
N HIS A 301 -77.29 3.61 24.84
CA HIS A 301 -77.80 4.90 24.39
C HIS A 301 -78.95 4.78 23.37
N HIS A 302 -78.87 3.82 22.44
CA HIS A 302 -79.96 3.59 21.49
C HIS A 302 -81.23 3.06 22.20
N GLU A 303 -81.07 2.23 23.23
CA GLU A 303 -82.18 1.76 24.06
C GLU A 303 -82.79 2.91 24.87
N GLN A 304 -81.97 3.77 25.48
CA GLN A 304 -82.44 4.97 26.18
C GLN A 304 -83.21 5.94 25.26
N LEU A 305 -82.73 6.15 24.03
CA LEU A 305 -83.45 6.93 23.01
C LEU A 305 -84.80 6.30 22.66
N ASN A 306 -84.85 4.99 22.43
CA ASN A 306 -86.11 4.29 22.15
C ASN A 306 -87.10 4.38 23.32
N VAL A 307 -86.64 4.25 24.57
CA VAL A 307 -87.48 4.40 25.77
C VAL A 307 -88.01 5.82 25.91
N THR A 308 -87.17 6.85 25.74
CA THR A 308 -87.61 8.25 25.82
C THR A 308 -88.56 8.65 24.69
N ALA A 309 -88.32 8.18 23.46
CA ALA A 309 -89.23 8.37 22.34
C ALA A 309 -90.59 7.68 22.58
N GLY A 310 -90.58 6.44 23.07
CA GLY A 310 -91.80 5.71 23.43
C GLY A 310 -92.60 6.39 24.55
N ALA A 311 -91.92 6.89 25.58
CA ALA A 311 -92.56 7.64 26.67
C ALA A 311 -93.15 8.97 26.19
N ALA A 312 -92.45 9.70 25.31
CA ALA A 312 -92.97 10.93 24.71
C ALA A 312 -94.20 10.65 23.82
N GLN A 313 -94.16 9.57 23.03
CA GLN A 313 -95.31 9.13 22.23
C GLN A 313 -96.52 8.76 23.10
N GLN A 314 -96.29 8.05 24.22
CA GLN A 314 -97.34 7.73 25.19
C GLN A 314 -97.95 9.01 25.81
N GLN A 315 -97.11 9.94 26.28
CA GLN A 315 -97.58 11.22 26.82
C GLN A 315 -98.40 12.02 25.81
N LEU A 316 -98.00 12.06 24.54
CA LEU A 316 -98.81 12.67 23.47
C LEU A 316 -100.15 11.95 23.25
N THR A 317 -100.19 10.62 23.30
CA THR A 317 -101.47 9.88 23.17
C THR A 317 -102.39 10.05 24.37
N ASP A 318 -101.86 10.12 25.58
CA ASP A 318 -102.67 10.26 26.80
C ASP A 318 -103.16 11.70 26.99
N THR A 319 -102.35 12.70 26.66
CA THR A 319 -102.81 14.10 26.63
C THR A 319 -103.84 14.35 25.53
N ALA A 320 -103.66 13.78 24.34
CA ALA A 320 -104.69 13.83 23.29
C ALA A 320 -106.00 13.17 23.72
N ARG A 321 -105.94 12.00 24.39
CA ARG A 321 -107.13 11.32 24.93
C ARG A 321 -107.81 12.14 26.02
N SER A 322 -107.06 12.64 27.00
CA SER A 322 -107.59 13.48 28.08
C SER A 322 -108.24 14.76 27.56
N ALA A 323 -107.66 15.38 26.53
CA ALA A 323 -108.23 16.58 25.91
C ALA A 323 -109.49 16.26 25.09
N GLN A 324 -109.56 15.09 24.44
CA GLN A 324 -110.78 14.60 23.80
C GLN A 324 -111.89 14.35 24.83
N GLU A 325 -111.59 13.64 25.92
CA GLU A 325 -112.53 13.36 27.01
C GLU A 325 -113.05 14.65 27.67
N GLU A 326 -112.17 15.63 27.90
CA GLU A 326 -112.56 16.94 28.43
C GLU A 326 -113.43 17.74 27.43
N LEU A 327 -113.13 17.66 26.14
CA LEU A 327 -113.91 18.31 25.10
C LEU A 327 -115.31 17.68 24.96
N GLU A 328 -115.42 16.34 25.03
CA GLU A 328 -116.70 15.62 25.06
C GLU A 328 -117.52 15.94 26.32
N ALA A 329 -116.88 15.97 27.50
CA ALA A 329 -117.53 16.34 28.76
C ALA A 329 -118.02 17.80 28.78
N ARG A 330 -117.27 18.74 28.19
CA ARG A 330 -117.67 20.15 28.11
C ARG A 330 -118.68 20.41 26.99
N LEU A 331 -118.67 19.66 25.88
CA LEU A 331 -119.71 19.72 24.85
C LEU A 331 -121.05 19.22 25.37
N THR A 332 -121.06 18.15 26.16
CA THR A 332 -122.29 17.65 26.82
C THR A 332 -122.79 18.66 27.85
N GLU A 333 -121.93 19.19 28.72
CA GLU A 333 -122.29 20.25 29.67
C GLU A 333 -122.83 21.53 28.98
N GLN A 334 -122.27 21.92 27.82
CA GLN A 334 -122.78 23.06 27.06
C GLN A 334 -124.06 22.75 26.28
N ALA A 335 -124.27 21.53 25.79
CA ALA A 335 -125.55 21.11 25.23
C ALA A 335 -126.67 21.21 26.28
N ASP A 336 -126.40 20.77 27.51
CA ASP A 336 -127.34 20.87 28.63
C ASP A 336 -127.58 22.32 29.06
N ARG A 337 -126.54 23.16 29.15
CA ARG A 337 -126.71 24.61 29.42
C ARG A 337 -127.48 25.33 28.31
N ALA A 338 -127.15 25.10 27.04
CA ALA A 338 -127.83 25.71 25.91
C ALA A 338 -129.31 25.28 25.87
N ARG A 339 -129.59 24.00 26.14
CA ARG A 339 -130.95 23.49 26.28
C ARG A 339 -131.71 24.18 27.42
N ALA A 340 -131.14 24.24 28.63
CA ALA A 340 -131.77 24.92 29.76
C ALA A 340 -132.00 26.42 29.51
N GLN A 341 -131.11 27.07 28.75
CA GLN A 341 -131.28 28.47 28.34
C GLN A 341 -132.34 28.64 27.26
N ILE A 342 -132.43 27.74 26.28
CA ILE A 342 -133.52 27.74 25.28
C ILE A 342 -134.86 27.50 25.97
N GLU A 343 -134.93 26.56 26.92
CA GLU A 343 -136.12 26.31 27.74
C GLU A 343 -136.51 27.55 28.56
N GLY A 344 -135.58 28.17 29.30
CA GLY A 344 -135.85 29.40 30.07
C GLY A 344 -136.15 30.65 29.22
N LEU A 345 -135.61 30.75 28.00
CA LEU A 345 -135.93 31.82 27.05
C LEU A 345 -137.26 31.56 26.32
N ALA A 346 -137.62 30.31 26.07
CA ALA A 346 -138.95 29.96 25.61
C ALA A 346 -140.00 30.31 26.68
N GLU A 347 -139.71 30.05 27.96
CA GLU A 347 -140.57 30.47 29.06
C GLU A 347 -140.67 32.00 29.19
N SER A 348 -139.56 32.74 29.06
CA SER A 348 -139.58 34.21 29.16
C SER A 348 -140.25 34.89 27.96
N THR A 349 -140.06 34.36 26.74
CA THR A 349 -140.76 34.86 25.54
C THR A 349 -142.23 34.49 25.53
N LEU A 350 -142.62 33.33 26.06
CA LEU A 350 -144.02 32.95 26.27
C LEU A 350 -144.68 33.81 27.36
N ALA A 351 -143.93 34.24 28.38
CA ALA A 351 -144.37 35.25 29.35
C ALA A 351 -144.51 36.65 28.71
N GLN A 352 -143.57 37.07 27.84
CA GLN A 352 -143.68 38.34 27.11
C GLN A 352 -144.85 38.34 26.11
N LEU A 353 -145.10 37.23 25.40
CA LEU A 353 -146.26 37.06 24.51
C LEU A 353 -147.60 37.21 25.25
N LYS A 354 -147.68 36.82 26.54
CA LYS A 354 -148.85 37.07 27.39
C LYS A 354 -149.01 38.54 27.82
N SER A 355 -147.99 39.39 27.65
CA SER A 355 -148.00 40.80 28.05
C SER A 355 -148.35 41.81 26.94
N GLY A 356 -148.50 41.34 25.69
CA GLY A 356 -149.18 42.09 24.63
C GLY A 356 -148.34 43.12 23.84
N ALA A 357 -147.42 42.63 23.00
CA ALA A 357 -146.93 43.36 21.82
C ALA A 357 -146.47 42.34 20.76
N ALA A 358 -147.10 42.33 19.57
CA ALA A 358 -146.87 41.26 18.58
C ALA A 358 -145.75 41.55 17.56
N GLU A 359 -145.47 42.82 17.24
CA GLU A 359 -144.61 43.21 16.11
C GLU A 359 -143.09 43.20 16.40
N THR A 360 -142.65 43.16 17.66
CA THR A 360 -141.21 43.12 18.02
C THR A 360 -140.63 41.70 18.07
N THR A 361 -141.46 40.67 17.92
CA THR A 361 -141.10 39.27 18.20
C THR A 361 -140.11 38.68 17.21
N THR A 362 -140.27 38.90 15.90
CA THR A 362 -139.37 38.35 14.86
C THR A 362 -137.99 39.01 14.87
N GLN A 363 -137.90 40.31 15.11
CA GLN A 363 -136.60 41.00 15.26
C GLN A 363 -135.87 40.58 16.54
N ALA A 364 -136.60 40.39 17.65
CA ALA A 364 -136.02 39.88 18.89
C ALA A 364 -135.50 38.44 18.72
N VAL A 365 -136.26 37.56 18.07
CA VAL A 365 -135.84 36.17 17.81
C VAL A 365 -134.61 36.10 16.90
N GLU A 366 -134.56 36.85 15.80
CA GLU A 366 -133.42 36.78 14.88
C GLU A 366 -132.17 37.45 15.48
N GLY A 367 -132.32 38.57 16.18
CA GLY A 367 -131.19 39.22 16.89
C GLY A 367 -130.64 38.37 18.04
N LEU A 368 -131.50 37.59 18.71
CA LEU A 368 -131.08 36.63 19.73
C LEU A 368 -130.45 35.38 19.09
N ARG A 369 -130.91 34.95 17.91
CA ARG A 369 -130.27 33.89 17.11
C ARG A 369 -128.86 34.29 16.67
N THR A 370 -128.65 35.52 16.17
CA THR A 370 -127.31 36.00 15.82
C THR A 370 -126.44 36.16 17.07
N GLN A 371 -126.96 36.66 18.18
CA GLN A 371 -126.20 36.80 19.42
C GLN A 371 -125.78 35.44 20.01
N ILE A 372 -126.65 34.40 19.96
CA ILE A 372 -126.27 33.04 20.33
C ILE A 372 -125.20 32.52 19.36
N GLN A 373 -125.40 32.65 18.04
CA GLN A 373 -124.46 32.14 17.04
C GLN A 373 -123.07 32.78 17.15
N GLU A 374 -123.01 34.10 17.31
CA GLU A 374 -121.76 34.86 17.37
C GLU A 374 -120.99 34.59 18.68
N ARG A 375 -121.70 34.44 19.80
CA ARG A 375 -121.10 34.05 21.09
C ARG A 375 -120.64 32.59 21.12
N LEU A 376 -121.36 31.70 20.46
CA LEU A 376 -120.99 30.29 20.33
C LEU A 376 -119.78 30.15 19.39
N ASN A 377 -119.74 30.91 18.29
CA ASN A 377 -118.57 31.00 17.42
C ASN A 377 -117.34 31.56 18.18
N SER A 378 -117.48 32.65 18.94
CA SER A 378 -116.35 33.24 19.68
C SER A 378 -115.81 32.31 20.77
N GLU A 379 -116.68 31.60 21.50
CA GLU A 379 -116.23 30.59 22.47
C GLU A 379 -115.60 29.37 21.81
N VAL A 380 -116.05 28.96 20.61
CA VAL A 380 -115.41 27.88 19.84
C VAL A 380 -114.04 28.31 19.35
N ASP A 381 -113.88 29.55 18.84
CA ASP A 381 -112.60 30.06 18.38
C ASP A 381 -111.58 30.23 19.52
N GLU A 382 -111.97 30.79 20.68
CA GLU A 382 -111.11 30.86 21.88
C GLU A 382 -110.70 29.48 22.43
N ARG A 383 -111.51 28.44 22.18
CA ARG A 383 -111.20 27.06 22.57
C ARG A 383 -110.31 26.35 21.57
N ILE A 384 -110.50 26.60 20.28
CA ILE A 384 -109.59 26.10 19.23
C ILE A 384 -108.20 26.73 19.38
N THR A 385 -108.10 28.01 19.76
CA THR A 385 -106.81 28.63 20.08
C THR A 385 -106.21 28.05 21.36
N SER A 386 -106.91 28.04 22.50
CA SER A 386 -106.33 27.52 23.76
C SER A 386 -105.94 26.04 23.72
N PHE A 387 -106.68 25.19 22.98
CA PHE A 387 -106.26 23.81 22.70
C PHE A 387 -105.01 23.76 21.81
N ARG A 388 -104.97 24.54 20.72
CA ARG A 388 -103.82 24.63 19.82
C ARG A 388 -102.58 25.13 20.54
N ASP A 389 -102.72 26.13 21.40
CA ASP A 389 -101.64 26.72 22.19
C ASP A 389 -101.10 25.69 23.19
N SER A 390 -101.97 24.97 23.91
CA SER A 390 -101.58 23.90 24.82
C SER A 390 -100.87 22.73 24.11
N ALA A 391 -101.38 22.30 22.95
CA ALA A 391 -100.74 21.28 22.12
C ALA A 391 -99.39 21.76 21.58
N SER A 392 -99.27 23.04 21.20
CA SER A 392 -98.01 23.64 20.73
C SER A 392 -96.97 23.74 21.84
N ALA A 393 -97.38 24.02 23.08
CA ALA A 393 -96.50 24.08 24.24
C ALA A 393 -95.92 22.71 24.59
N ILE A 394 -96.74 21.66 24.57
CA ILE A 394 -96.28 20.27 24.77
C ILE A 394 -95.36 19.83 23.63
N ALA A 395 -95.71 20.14 22.37
CA ALA A 395 -94.85 19.85 21.22
C ALA A 395 -93.48 20.54 21.37
N ALA A 396 -93.45 21.83 21.67
CA ALA A 396 -92.23 22.59 21.90
C ALA A 396 -91.39 22.03 23.07
N GLU A 397 -92.01 21.61 24.18
CA GLU A 397 -91.28 20.99 25.29
C GLU A 397 -90.67 19.64 24.88
N THR A 398 -91.39 18.79 24.14
CA THR A 398 -90.85 17.52 23.64
C THR A 398 -89.71 17.73 22.64
N GLU A 399 -89.82 18.70 21.74
CA GLU A 399 -88.77 19.06 20.79
C GLU A 399 -87.54 19.64 21.52
N GLN A 400 -87.74 20.46 22.57
CA GLN A 400 -86.67 20.99 23.39
C GLN A 400 -85.95 19.90 24.21
N ARG A 401 -86.68 18.90 24.71
CA ARG A 401 -86.09 17.70 25.37
C ARG A 401 -85.33 16.81 24.38
N LEU A 402 -85.86 16.59 23.18
CA LEU A 402 -85.15 15.84 22.12
C LEU A 402 -83.87 16.57 21.69
N ASN A 403 -83.95 17.89 21.48
CA ASN A 403 -82.79 18.70 21.12
C ASN A 403 -81.74 18.75 22.25
N SER A 404 -82.14 18.79 23.52
CA SER A 404 -81.18 18.74 24.64
C SER A 404 -80.48 17.38 24.75
N LEU A 405 -81.21 16.28 24.61
CA LEU A 405 -80.64 14.93 24.52
C LEU A 405 -79.69 14.81 23.34
N HIS A 406 -80.12 15.21 22.14
CA HIS A 406 -79.30 15.18 20.92
C HIS A 406 -78.02 16.01 21.05
N THR A 407 -78.09 17.19 21.68
CA THR A 407 -76.92 18.04 21.93
C THR A 407 -75.97 17.43 22.98
N SER A 408 -76.50 16.80 24.03
CA SER A 408 -75.70 16.06 25.02
C SER A 408 -75.01 14.83 24.39
N LEU A 409 -75.68 14.14 23.48
CA LEU A 409 -75.16 12.98 22.78
C LEU A 409 -74.06 13.36 21.78
N TYR A 410 -74.27 14.42 20.98
CA TYR A 410 -73.24 14.94 20.07
C TYR A 410 -72.00 15.45 20.81
N SER A 411 -72.17 16.11 21.96
CA SER A 411 -71.04 16.58 22.78
C SER A 411 -70.33 15.44 23.52
N GLY A 412 -71.06 14.45 24.04
CA GLY A 412 -70.51 13.22 24.62
C GLY A 412 -69.69 12.42 23.62
N MET A 413 -70.30 12.02 22.50
CA MET A 413 -69.60 11.32 21.40
C MET A 413 -68.37 12.09 20.92
N ARG A 414 -68.46 13.41 20.76
CA ARG A 414 -67.34 14.24 20.31
C ARG A 414 -66.21 14.27 21.34
N SER A 415 -66.52 14.37 22.62
CA SER A 415 -65.53 14.33 23.70
C SER A 415 -64.81 12.98 23.73
N GLU A 416 -65.56 11.87 23.63
CA GLU A 416 -64.99 10.53 23.66
C GLU A 416 -64.18 10.21 22.39
N LEU A 417 -64.61 10.66 21.21
CA LEU A 417 -63.80 10.65 19.98
C LEU A 417 -62.53 11.49 20.09
N GLN A 418 -62.57 12.65 20.75
CA GLN A 418 -61.36 13.46 20.99
C GLN A 418 -60.40 12.76 21.96
N GLU A 419 -60.91 12.14 23.02
CA GLU A 419 -60.07 11.39 23.95
C GLU A 419 -59.46 10.14 23.28
N GLN A 420 -60.23 9.43 22.45
CA GLN A 420 -59.70 8.31 21.68
C GLN A 420 -58.67 8.73 20.63
N THR A 421 -58.92 9.84 19.91
CA THR A 421 -57.94 10.41 18.98
C THR A 421 -56.64 10.74 19.71
N GLY A 422 -56.69 11.42 20.85
CA GLY A 422 -55.50 11.72 21.65
C GLY A 422 -54.77 10.48 22.20
N ARG A 423 -55.50 9.44 22.61
CA ARG A 423 -54.91 8.15 23.01
C ARG A 423 -54.26 7.40 21.85
N LEU A 424 -54.85 7.45 20.65
CA LEU A 424 -54.28 6.87 19.43
C LEU A 424 -53.07 7.65 18.94
N GLU A 425 -53.11 8.98 18.96
CA GLU A 425 -51.95 9.84 18.66
C GLU A 425 -50.79 9.54 19.61
N TYR A 426 -51.04 9.45 20.92
CA TYR A 426 -50.04 9.03 21.90
C TYR A 426 -49.48 7.62 21.62
N ALA A 427 -50.34 6.66 21.25
CA ALA A 427 -49.89 5.30 20.91
C ALA A 427 -49.07 5.25 19.61
N ILE A 428 -49.42 6.06 18.61
CA ILE A 428 -48.69 6.22 17.35
C ILE A 428 -47.33 6.90 17.60
N GLU A 429 -47.28 7.93 18.43
CA GLU A 429 -46.05 8.61 18.83
C GLU A 429 -45.11 7.66 19.59
N ARG A 430 -45.66 6.87 20.52
CA ARG A 430 -44.94 5.78 21.22
C ARG A 430 -44.42 4.71 20.25
N ALA A 431 -45.21 4.33 19.26
CA ALA A 431 -44.79 3.37 18.23
C ALA A 431 -43.66 3.96 17.36
N ALA A 432 -43.78 5.22 16.94
CA ALA A 432 -42.74 5.93 16.18
C ALA A 432 -41.43 6.05 16.97
N GLU A 433 -41.50 6.30 18.28
CA GLU A 433 -40.36 6.28 19.20
C GLU A 433 -39.68 4.89 19.22
N THR A 434 -40.47 3.79 19.31
CA THR A 434 -39.90 2.43 19.23
C THR A 434 -39.29 2.09 17.86
N VAL A 435 -39.88 2.57 16.75
CA VAL A 435 -39.30 2.41 15.40
C VAL A 435 -37.99 3.19 15.28
N SER A 436 -37.92 4.41 15.81
CA SER A 436 -36.68 5.20 15.86
C SER A 436 -35.58 4.51 16.68
N HIS A 437 -35.94 3.89 17.81
CA HIS A 437 -35.00 3.06 18.58
C HIS A 437 -34.52 1.82 17.80
N LEU A 438 -35.40 1.19 17.01
CA LEU A 438 -35.06 0.03 16.17
C LEU A 438 -34.10 0.44 15.03
N ASP A 439 -34.30 1.59 14.41
CA ASP A 439 -33.44 2.14 13.37
C ASP A 439 -32.07 2.63 13.94
N GLN A 440 -32.07 3.19 15.15
CA GLN A 440 -30.84 3.45 15.91
C GLN A 440 -30.09 2.16 16.27
N PHE A 441 -30.80 1.07 16.59
CA PHE A 441 -30.17 -0.24 16.81
C PHE A 441 -29.61 -0.82 15.51
N SER A 442 -30.35 -0.73 14.40
CA SER A 442 -29.94 -1.16 13.06
C SER A 442 -28.65 -0.44 12.61
N SER A 443 -28.63 0.89 12.70
CA SER A 443 -27.45 1.70 12.37
C SER A 443 -26.26 1.45 13.31
N ARG A 444 -26.48 1.22 14.61
CA ARG A 444 -25.43 0.76 15.54
C ARG A 444 -24.90 -0.63 15.22
N LEU A 445 -25.77 -1.56 14.81
CA LEU A 445 -25.36 -2.90 14.37
C LEU A 445 -24.54 -2.82 13.08
N GLY A 446 -24.98 -2.03 12.09
CA GLY A 446 -24.24 -1.78 10.85
C GLY A 446 -22.86 -1.17 11.08
N THR A 447 -22.77 -0.12 11.91
CA THR A 447 -21.49 0.52 12.26
C THR A 447 -20.58 -0.38 13.08
N THR A 448 -21.09 -1.13 14.06
CA THR A 448 -20.26 -2.11 14.80
C THR A 448 -19.81 -3.29 13.95
N GLN A 449 -20.65 -3.78 13.03
CA GLN A 449 -20.26 -4.80 12.05
C GLN A 449 -19.18 -4.28 11.11
N GLN A 450 -19.30 -3.04 10.61
CA GLN A 450 -18.30 -2.44 9.74
C GLN A 450 -16.98 -2.20 10.48
N LEU A 451 -17.01 -1.66 11.69
CA LEU A 451 -15.81 -1.49 12.54
C LEU A 451 -15.15 -2.83 12.88
N ALA A 452 -15.92 -3.89 13.12
CA ALA A 452 -15.38 -5.24 13.36
C ALA A 452 -14.74 -5.84 12.10
N LEU A 453 -15.31 -5.60 10.91
CA LEU A 453 -14.74 -6.03 9.63
C LEU A 453 -13.46 -5.24 9.30
N GLU A 454 -13.46 -3.92 9.48
CA GLU A 454 -12.27 -3.06 9.28
C GLU A 454 -11.16 -3.42 10.27
N ALA A 455 -11.48 -3.67 11.54
CA ALA A 455 -10.51 -4.14 12.54
C ALA A 455 -9.95 -5.53 12.20
N PHE A 456 -10.78 -6.46 11.72
CA PHE A 456 -10.34 -7.79 11.29
C PHE A 456 -9.47 -7.73 10.02
N GLN A 457 -9.81 -6.85 9.07
CA GLN A 457 -8.98 -6.59 7.89
C GLN A 457 -7.62 -5.97 8.28
N SER A 458 -7.62 -4.94 9.14
CA SER A 458 -6.38 -4.36 9.69
C SER A 458 -5.54 -5.42 10.40
N GLN A 459 -6.14 -6.27 11.23
CA GLN A 459 -5.42 -7.31 11.95
C GLN A 459 -4.86 -8.40 11.00
N LEU A 460 -5.56 -8.72 9.90
CA LEU A 460 -5.03 -9.59 8.86
C LEU A 460 -3.86 -8.93 8.12
N ASP A 461 -3.98 -7.66 7.72
CA ASP A 461 -2.91 -6.93 7.05
C ASP A 461 -1.69 -6.73 7.97
N ASP A 462 -1.88 -6.47 9.27
CA ASP A 462 -0.79 -6.42 10.27
C ASP A 462 -0.07 -7.77 10.39
N VAL A 463 -0.81 -8.88 10.44
CA VAL A 463 -0.22 -10.23 10.50
C VAL A 463 0.48 -10.59 9.19
N LEU A 464 -0.10 -10.24 8.04
CA LEU A 464 0.48 -10.51 6.71
C LEU A 464 1.72 -9.64 6.43
N THR A 465 1.70 -8.37 6.82
CA THR A 465 2.87 -7.48 6.70
C THR A 465 3.98 -7.87 7.67
N LEU A 466 3.65 -8.22 8.92
CA LEU A 466 4.61 -8.80 9.87
C LEU A 466 5.23 -10.09 9.30
N HIS A 467 4.42 -10.99 8.76
CA HIS A 467 4.91 -12.24 8.18
C HIS A 467 5.78 -11.98 6.94
N ARG A 468 5.37 -11.08 6.04
CA ARG A 468 6.17 -10.63 4.89
C ARG A 468 7.52 -10.09 5.34
N ASN A 469 7.54 -9.20 6.33
CA ASN A 469 8.77 -8.56 6.81
C ASN A 469 9.71 -9.55 7.51
N GLU A 470 9.18 -10.45 8.34
CA GLU A 470 9.97 -11.51 8.99
C GLU A 470 10.49 -12.54 7.97
N LEU A 471 9.72 -12.88 6.94
CA LEU A 471 10.17 -13.76 5.85
C LEU A 471 11.28 -13.08 5.03
N HIS A 472 11.14 -11.79 4.71
CA HIS A 472 12.18 -11.00 4.03
C HIS A 472 13.47 -10.96 4.85
N ARG A 473 13.37 -10.56 6.13
CA ARG A 473 14.48 -10.55 7.10
C ARG A 473 15.13 -11.92 7.27
N ARG A 474 14.36 -13.02 7.29
CA ARG A 474 14.92 -14.38 7.31
C ARG A 474 15.65 -14.71 6.02
N SER A 475 15.13 -14.31 4.85
CA SER A 475 15.81 -14.54 3.58
C SER A 475 17.14 -13.79 3.50
N GLU A 476 17.19 -12.54 3.94
CA GLU A 476 18.43 -11.74 4.02
C GLU A 476 19.45 -12.37 4.96
N ASN A 477 19.05 -12.71 6.20
CA ASN A 477 19.92 -13.40 7.15
C ASN A 477 20.46 -14.74 6.61
N LEU A 478 19.70 -15.44 5.76
CA LEU A 478 20.15 -16.67 5.10
C LEU A 478 21.16 -16.38 4.00
N PHE A 479 20.93 -15.38 3.15
CA PHE A 479 21.92 -14.96 2.15
C PHE A 479 23.23 -14.52 2.80
N ASP A 480 23.17 -13.81 3.92
CA ASP A 480 24.34 -13.37 4.66
C ASP A 480 25.11 -14.52 5.34
N ASP A 481 24.44 -15.47 6.01
CA ASP A 481 25.12 -16.65 6.59
C ASP A 481 25.71 -17.55 5.48
N LEU A 482 25.04 -17.70 4.35
CA LEU A 482 25.53 -18.48 3.21
C LEU A 482 26.76 -17.81 2.57
N ASN A 483 26.72 -16.48 2.36
CA ASN A 483 27.88 -15.70 1.90
C ASN A 483 29.06 -15.75 2.89
N ALA A 484 28.79 -15.62 4.20
CA ALA A 484 29.83 -15.67 5.24
C ALA A 484 30.49 -17.05 5.32
N ARG A 485 29.72 -18.13 5.16
CA ARG A 485 30.25 -19.51 5.11
C ARG A 485 31.06 -19.77 3.85
N ILE A 486 30.59 -19.34 2.68
CA ILE A 486 31.35 -19.46 1.42
C ILE A 486 32.72 -18.77 1.58
N ARG A 487 32.73 -17.53 2.09
CA ARG A 487 33.98 -16.79 2.36
C ARG A 487 34.90 -17.54 3.30
N ARG A 488 34.43 -17.99 4.48
CA ARG A 488 35.27 -18.80 5.40
C ARG A 488 35.82 -20.05 4.74
N SER A 489 35.00 -20.81 4.02
CA SER A 489 35.48 -22.05 3.37
C SER A 489 36.51 -21.79 2.28
N PHE A 490 36.42 -20.63 1.60
CA PHE A 490 37.42 -20.20 0.63
C PHE A 490 38.71 -19.71 1.32
N ASP A 491 38.59 -18.93 2.39
CA ASP A 491 39.72 -18.43 3.18
C ASP A 491 40.48 -19.59 3.83
N GLU A 492 39.78 -20.57 4.43
CA GLU A 492 40.32 -21.80 5.03
C GLU A 492 41.05 -22.64 3.97
N ALA A 493 40.40 -22.93 2.82
CA ALA A 493 41.03 -23.65 1.72
C ALA A 493 42.25 -22.91 1.14
N SER A 494 42.24 -21.58 1.11
CA SER A 494 43.39 -20.78 0.67
C SER A 494 44.56 -20.85 1.67
N GLN A 495 44.28 -20.83 2.98
CA GLN A 495 45.30 -20.93 4.02
C GLN A 495 45.94 -22.32 4.06
N ASP A 496 45.15 -23.38 3.91
CA ASP A 496 45.69 -24.75 3.83
C ASP A 496 46.46 -24.99 2.53
N ALA A 497 46.04 -24.39 1.41
CA ALA A 497 46.82 -24.41 0.17
C ALA A 497 48.17 -23.68 0.31
N VAL A 498 48.23 -22.53 1.00
CA VAL A 498 49.49 -21.82 1.28
C VAL A 498 50.39 -22.63 2.20
N ARG A 499 49.86 -23.21 3.29
CA ARG A 499 50.64 -24.06 4.20
C ARG A 499 51.28 -25.25 3.49
N ASN A 500 50.53 -25.92 2.61
CA ASN A 500 51.03 -27.06 1.83
C ASN A 500 52.01 -26.66 0.71
N PHE A 501 52.27 -25.37 0.50
CA PHE A 501 53.29 -24.84 -0.43
C PHE A 501 54.57 -24.37 0.27
N ASP A 502 54.53 -24.15 1.59
CA ASP A 502 55.67 -23.75 2.42
C ASP A 502 56.39 -24.96 3.09
N GLU A 503 55.82 -26.17 3.00
CA GLU A 503 56.44 -27.47 3.37
C GLU A 503 57.07 -28.19 2.17
#